data_AF-A0A969JP48-F1
#
_entry.id   AF-A0A969JP48-F1
#
_cell.length_a   1.000
_cell.length_b   1.000
_cell.length_c   1.000
_cell.angle_alpha   90.00
_cell.angle_beta   90.00
_cell.angle_gamma   90.00
#
_symmetry.space_group_name_H-M   'P 1'
#
loop_
_entity.id
_entity.type
_entity.pdbx_description
1 polymer ?
#
loop_
_entity_poly.entity_id
_entity_poly.type
_entity_poly.pdbx_seq_one_letter_code
_entity_poly.pdbx_strand_id
1 'polypeptide(L)'
;MEKAKYYLSESEEFASYSDNDLITAYHNLSRGAYYSVVGTLDSASMLLESAKSLVGERDNLLLLRIENSLGKVYISQGKPKRGLESLFQALKLLETFPDRETEIKVRINIMWATLSSNSIKIASGLGDNPSGTLPQSLNGFFLMYIIIWQ
;
A
#
# COMPACT_ATOMS: atom_id res chain seq x y z
N MET A 1 -2.47 -0.49 -22.42
CA MET A 1 -2.72 0.74 -21.62
C MET A 1 -3.85 1.62 -22.14
N GLU A 2 -4.16 1.61 -23.45
CA GLU A 2 -5.22 2.45 -24.02
C GLU A 2 -6.62 2.18 -23.44
N LYS A 3 -7.00 0.91 -23.27
CA LYS A 3 -8.27 0.55 -22.63
C LYS A 3 -8.40 1.08 -21.20
N ALA A 4 -7.31 1.06 -20.42
CA ALA A 4 -7.33 1.59 -19.05
C ALA A 4 -7.58 3.11 -19.06
N LYS A 5 -6.94 3.85 -19.98
CA LYS A 5 -7.20 5.29 -20.14
C LYS A 5 -8.64 5.57 -20.54
N TYR A 6 -9.20 4.78 -21.46
CA TYR A 6 -10.59 4.89 -21.90
C TYR A 6 -11.58 4.70 -20.74
N TYR A 7 -11.44 3.63 -19.94
CA TYR A 7 -12.33 3.40 -18.79
C TYR A 7 -12.13 4.44 -17.69
N LEU A 8 -10.93 5.00 -17.54
CA LEU A 8 -10.69 6.09 -16.60
C LEU A 8 -11.42 7.36 -17.04
N SER A 9 -11.37 7.75 -18.32
CA SER A 9 -12.11 8.92 -18.81
C SER A 9 -13.62 8.74 -18.68
N GLU A 10 -14.14 7.55 -18.96
CA GLU A 10 -15.56 7.24 -18.76
C GLU A 10 -15.95 7.36 -17.28
N SER A 11 -15.14 6.79 -16.37
CA SER A 11 -15.41 6.92 -14.92
C SER A 11 -15.28 8.36 -14.39
N GLU A 12 -14.45 9.20 -15.01
CA GLU A 12 -14.30 10.62 -14.67
C GLU A 12 -15.57 11.39 -15.03
N GLU A 13 -16.13 11.12 -16.20
CA GLU A 13 -17.40 11.69 -16.64
C GLU A 13 -18.52 11.32 -15.66
N PHE A 14 -18.66 10.04 -15.30
CA PHE A 14 -19.65 9.61 -14.31
C PHE A 14 -19.45 10.25 -12.94
N ALA A 15 -18.21 10.36 -12.45
CA ALA A 15 -17.92 11.02 -11.19
C ALA A 15 -18.26 12.52 -11.24
N SER A 16 -18.04 13.19 -12.38
CA SER A 16 -18.30 14.63 -12.55
C SER A 16 -19.78 15.00 -12.49
N TYR A 17 -20.67 14.07 -12.86
CA TYR A 17 -22.13 14.25 -12.78
C TYR A 17 -22.73 13.78 -11.44
N SER A 18 -21.93 13.14 -10.59
CA SER A 18 -22.42 12.58 -9.34
C SER A 18 -22.03 13.43 -8.15
N ASP A 19 -23.01 13.86 -7.36
CA ASP A 19 -22.78 14.44 -6.02
C ASP A 19 -22.44 13.36 -4.96
N ASN A 20 -21.91 12.21 -5.39
CA ASN A 20 -21.69 11.05 -4.54
C ASN A 20 -20.21 10.81 -4.28
N ASP A 21 -19.79 11.09 -3.04
CA ASP A 21 -18.43 10.87 -2.54
C ASP A 21 -17.89 9.47 -2.84
N LEU A 22 -18.75 8.44 -2.80
CA LEU A 22 -18.32 7.06 -3.05
C LEU A 22 -17.93 6.84 -4.51
N ILE A 23 -18.69 7.40 -5.46
CA ILE A 23 -18.37 7.29 -6.89
C ILE A 23 -17.03 7.97 -7.17
N THR A 24 -16.84 9.17 -6.61
CA THR A 24 -15.57 9.90 -6.70
C THR A 24 -14.42 9.13 -6.04
N ALA A 25 -14.66 8.45 -4.92
CA ALA A 25 -13.65 7.62 -4.28
C ALA A 25 -13.26 6.39 -5.11
N TYR A 26 -14.23 5.68 -5.71
CA TYR A 26 -13.96 4.57 -6.63
C TYR A 26 -13.17 5.03 -7.85
N HIS A 27 -13.52 6.20 -8.39
CA HIS A 27 -12.77 6.83 -9.48
C HIS A 27 -11.33 7.14 -9.08
N ASN A 28 -11.14 7.77 -7.91
CA ASN A 28 -9.82 8.12 -7.38
C ASN A 28 -8.96 6.88 -7.05
N LEU A 29 -9.55 5.81 -6.52
CA LEU A 29 -8.87 4.52 -6.34
C LEU A 29 -8.37 3.98 -7.70
N SER A 30 -9.22 4.00 -8.71
CA SER A 30 -8.90 3.47 -10.04
C SER A 30 -7.79 4.28 -10.72
N ARG A 31 -7.85 5.61 -10.65
CA ARG A 31 -6.79 6.51 -11.15
C ARG A 31 -5.49 6.36 -10.34
N GLY A 32 -5.58 6.24 -9.03
CA GLY A 32 -4.45 6.01 -8.15
C GLY A 32 -3.72 4.71 -8.48
N ALA A 33 -4.47 3.62 -8.68
CA ALA A 33 -3.93 2.34 -9.12
C ALA A 33 -3.25 2.46 -10.50
N TYR A 34 -3.86 3.16 -11.45
CA TYR A 34 -3.26 3.41 -12.77
C TYR A 34 -1.94 4.18 -12.66
N TYR A 35 -1.91 5.28 -11.91
CA TYR A 35 -0.69 6.07 -11.69
C TYR A 35 0.40 5.31 -10.94
N SER A 36 0.03 4.37 -10.06
CA SER A 36 1.02 3.50 -9.42
C SER A 36 1.74 2.61 -10.44
N VAL A 37 1.04 2.15 -11.48
CA VAL A 37 1.60 1.29 -12.53
C VAL A 37 2.44 2.10 -13.53
N VAL A 38 2.02 3.32 -13.84
CA VAL A 38 2.76 4.22 -14.74
C VAL A 38 4.01 4.80 -14.06
N GLY A 39 4.14 4.67 -12.73
CA GLY A 39 5.30 5.13 -11.97
C GLY A 39 5.19 6.56 -11.44
N THR A 40 4.04 7.22 -11.63
CA THR A 40 3.76 8.55 -11.08
C THR A 40 3.24 8.42 -9.65
N LEU A 41 4.13 8.00 -8.75
CA LEU A 41 3.78 7.57 -7.40
C LEU A 41 3.18 8.68 -6.53
N ASP A 42 3.65 9.92 -6.67
CA ASP A 42 3.12 11.06 -5.89
C ASP A 42 1.65 11.32 -6.21
N SER A 43 1.30 11.41 -7.50
CA SER A 43 -0.08 11.50 -7.95
C SER A 43 -0.92 10.31 -7.50
N ALA A 44 -0.34 9.10 -7.53
CA ALA A 44 -1.03 7.90 -7.05
C ALA A 44 -1.38 8.01 -5.56
N SER A 45 -0.41 8.39 -4.71
CA SER A 45 -0.63 8.54 -3.27
C SER A 45 -1.65 9.64 -2.95
N MET A 46 -1.60 10.77 -3.66
CA MET A 46 -2.53 11.87 -3.47
C MET A 46 -3.98 11.48 -3.77
N LEU A 47 -4.21 10.77 -4.89
CA LEU A 47 -5.53 10.30 -5.27
C LEU A 47 -6.05 9.24 -4.29
N LEU A 48 -5.20 8.32 -3.85
CA LEU A 48 -5.59 7.28 -2.91
C LEU A 48 -5.94 7.86 -1.52
N GLU A 49 -5.20 8.86 -1.04
CA GLU A 49 -5.53 9.56 0.22
C GLU A 49 -6.83 10.36 0.07
N SER A 50 -7.07 10.98 -1.09
CA SER A 50 -8.35 11.63 -1.38
C SER A 50 -9.51 10.61 -1.37
N ALA A 51 -9.33 9.44 -2.01
CA ALA A 51 -10.32 8.37 -1.99
C ALA A 51 -10.60 7.90 -0.55
N LYS A 52 -9.56 7.72 0.26
CA LYS A 52 -9.69 7.35 1.68
C LYS A 52 -10.53 8.36 2.45
N SER A 53 -10.26 9.65 2.27
CA SER A 53 -11.00 10.74 2.93
C SER A 53 -12.47 10.78 2.53
N LEU A 54 -12.79 10.50 1.26
CA LEU A 54 -14.17 10.50 0.75
C LEU A 54 -14.98 9.30 1.25
N VAL A 55 -14.35 8.13 1.40
CA VAL A 55 -15.00 6.90 1.88
C VAL A 55 -15.27 6.96 3.37
N GLY A 56 -14.31 7.47 4.16
CA GLY A 56 -14.37 7.38 5.62
C GLY A 56 -14.54 5.93 6.08
N GLU A 57 -15.54 5.68 6.93
CA GLU A 57 -15.89 4.33 7.45
C GLU A 57 -17.13 3.74 6.76
N ARG A 58 -17.58 4.31 5.62
CA ARG A 58 -18.84 3.92 4.97
C ARG A 58 -18.74 2.61 4.18
N ASP A 59 -17.57 2.28 3.66
CA ASP A 59 -17.33 1.11 2.81
C ASP A 59 -15.99 0.44 3.17
N ASN A 60 -16.06 -0.61 3.99
CA ASN A 60 -14.89 -1.35 4.45
C ASN A 60 -14.15 -2.06 3.31
N LEU A 61 -14.87 -2.50 2.26
CA LEU A 61 -14.25 -3.18 1.13
C LEU A 61 -13.45 -2.20 0.28
N LEU A 62 -14.01 -1.03 0.03
CA LEU A 62 -13.31 0.03 -0.68
C LEU A 62 -12.12 0.55 0.15
N LEU A 63 -12.31 0.77 1.46
CA LEU A 63 -11.23 1.18 2.36
C LEU A 63 -10.09 0.15 2.39
N LEU A 64 -10.41 -1.15 2.45
CA LEU A 64 -9.43 -2.24 2.36
C LEU A 64 -8.59 -2.16 1.08
N ARG A 65 -9.23 -1.92 -0.07
CA ARG A 65 -8.55 -1.79 -1.37
C ARG A 65 -7.66 -0.54 -1.42
N ILE A 66 -8.14 0.57 -0.85
CA ILE A 66 -7.39 1.83 -0.77
C ILE A 66 -6.16 1.65 0.09
N GLU A 67 -6.30 1.10 1.30
CA GLU A 67 -5.18 0.86 2.23
C GLU A 67 -4.14 -0.10 1.64
N ASN A 68 -4.56 -1.18 0.99
CA ASN A 68 -3.63 -2.08 0.31
C ASN A 68 -2.85 -1.36 -0.82
N SER A 69 -3.54 -0.49 -1.57
CA SER A 69 -2.93 0.29 -2.65
C SER A 69 -1.97 1.36 -2.12
N LEU A 70 -2.35 2.10 -1.08
CA LEU A 70 -1.50 3.06 -0.38
C LEU A 70 -0.24 2.39 0.15
N GLY A 71 -0.39 1.20 0.76
CA GLY A 71 0.70 0.38 1.23
C GLY A 71 1.78 0.17 0.17
N LYS A 72 1.37 -0.34 -1.00
CA LYS A 72 2.26 -0.55 -2.14
C LYS A 72 2.89 0.76 -2.63
N VAL A 73 2.09 1.80 -2.84
CA VAL A 73 2.58 3.09 -3.37
C VAL A 73 3.60 3.71 -2.42
N TYR A 74 3.34 3.73 -1.11
CA TYR A 74 4.27 4.27 -0.13
C TYR A 74 5.58 3.49 -0.05
N ILE A 75 5.55 2.16 -0.16
CA ILE A 75 6.77 1.36 -0.25
C ILE A 75 7.57 1.75 -1.49
N SER A 76 6.92 1.84 -2.65
CA SER A 76 7.57 2.24 -3.90
C SER A 76 8.12 3.67 -3.87
N GLN A 77 7.53 4.57 -3.08
CA GLN A 77 8.05 5.93 -2.84
C GLN A 77 9.25 5.97 -1.88
N GLY A 78 9.70 4.83 -1.35
CA GLY A 78 10.74 4.80 -0.32
C GLY A 78 10.24 5.24 1.06
N LYS A 79 8.93 5.19 1.31
CA LYS A 79 8.29 5.48 2.60
C LYS A 79 7.74 4.18 3.26
N PRO A 80 8.60 3.18 3.55
CA PRO A 80 8.14 1.85 3.96
C PRO A 80 7.37 1.85 5.29
N LYS A 81 7.65 2.78 6.21
CA LYS A 81 6.90 2.90 7.48
C LYS A 81 5.41 3.21 7.23
N ARG A 82 5.13 4.26 6.45
CA ARG A 82 3.75 4.62 6.06
C ARG A 82 3.09 3.52 5.25
N GLY A 83 3.85 2.84 4.39
CA GLY A 83 3.34 1.71 3.63
C GLY A 83 2.92 0.55 4.51
N LEU A 84 3.73 0.17 5.49
CA LEU A 84 3.39 -0.86 6.47
C LEU A 84 2.18 -0.47 7.33
N GLU A 85 2.11 0.78 7.79
CA GLU A 85 0.94 1.29 8.53
C GLU A 85 -0.36 1.07 7.75
N SER A 86 -0.41 1.45 6.47
CA SER A 86 -1.56 1.21 5.60
C SER A 86 -1.86 -0.29 5.42
N LEU A 87 -0.84 -1.13 5.20
CA LEU A 87 -1.05 -2.57 5.06
C LEU A 87 -1.58 -3.22 6.35
N PHE A 88 -1.20 -2.73 7.52
CA PHE A 88 -1.75 -3.20 8.79
C PHE A 88 -3.21 -2.75 8.99
N GLN A 89 -3.57 -1.54 8.56
CA GLN A 89 -4.99 -1.13 8.54
C GLN A 89 -5.82 -2.03 7.61
N ALA A 90 -5.28 -2.41 6.45
CA ALA A 90 -5.92 -3.39 5.56
C ALA A 90 -6.12 -4.76 6.25
N LEU A 91 -5.13 -5.27 6.99
CA LEU A 91 -5.29 -6.52 7.76
C LEU A 91 -6.38 -6.41 8.83
N LYS A 92 -6.45 -5.28 9.54
CA LYS A 92 -7.49 -5.06 10.56
C LYS A 92 -8.90 -5.09 9.95
N LEU A 93 -9.08 -4.55 8.75
CA LEU A 93 -10.37 -4.62 8.05
C LEU A 93 -10.72 -6.07 7.67
N LEU A 94 -9.73 -6.88 7.30
CA LEU A 94 -9.93 -8.30 6.96
C LEU A 94 -10.34 -9.17 8.15
N GLU A 95 -10.07 -8.74 9.39
CA GLU A 95 -10.60 -9.40 10.60
C GLU A 95 -12.14 -9.29 10.66
N THR A 96 -12.68 -8.17 10.19
CA THR A 96 -14.13 -7.90 10.17
C THR A 96 -14.81 -8.37 8.89
N PHE A 97 -14.09 -8.39 7.77
CA PHE A 97 -14.58 -8.81 6.46
C PHE A 97 -13.58 -9.79 5.83
N PRO A 98 -13.68 -11.10 6.15
CA PRO A 98 -12.70 -12.08 5.71
C PRO A 98 -12.72 -12.29 4.19
N ASP A 99 -11.64 -11.87 3.52
CA ASP A 99 -11.37 -12.17 2.12
C ASP A 99 -9.97 -12.78 1.99
N ARG A 100 -9.92 -14.11 1.87
CA ARG A 100 -8.68 -14.89 1.91
C ARG A 100 -7.71 -14.49 0.80
N GLU A 101 -8.22 -14.16 -0.38
CA GLU A 101 -7.39 -13.76 -1.52
C GLU A 101 -6.68 -12.42 -1.24
N THR A 102 -7.43 -11.42 -0.77
CA THR A 102 -6.89 -10.10 -0.42
C THR A 102 -5.97 -10.19 0.78
N GLU A 103 -6.29 -11.01 1.77
CA GLU A 103 -5.42 -11.25 2.93
C GLU A 103 -4.05 -11.76 2.51
N ILE A 104 -3.99 -12.77 1.64
CA ILE A 104 -2.73 -13.29 1.11
C ILE A 104 -1.94 -12.18 0.39
N LYS A 105 -2.60 -11.37 -0.44
CA LYS A 105 -1.95 -10.25 -1.14
C LYS A 105 -1.38 -9.22 -0.17
N VAL A 106 -2.12 -8.84 0.86
CA VAL A 106 -1.68 -7.87 1.88
C VAL A 106 -0.48 -8.42 2.65
N ARG A 107 -0.53 -9.69 3.07
CA ARG A 107 0.59 -10.34 3.77
C ARG A 107 1.85 -10.44 2.90
N ILE A 108 1.69 -10.75 1.61
CA ILE A 108 2.80 -10.72 0.65
C ILE A 108 3.41 -9.32 0.57
N ASN A 109 2.59 -8.27 0.48
CA ASN A 109 3.09 -6.89 0.43
C ASN A 109 3.85 -6.50 1.71
N ILE A 110 3.38 -6.91 2.89
CA ILE A 110 4.08 -6.69 4.17
C ILE A 110 5.44 -7.41 4.20
N MET A 111 5.46 -8.67 3.74
CA MET A 111 6.70 -9.46 3.64
C MET A 111 7.71 -8.76 2.73
N TRP A 112 7.30 -8.33 1.54
CA TRP A 112 8.16 -7.58 0.61
C TRP A 112 8.66 -6.27 1.21
N ALA A 113 7.79 -5.51 1.88
CA ALA A 113 8.16 -4.26 2.54
C ALA A 113 9.21 -4.46 3.65
N THR A 114 9.09 -5.56 4.38
CA THR A 114 10.01 -5.90 5.48
C THR A 114 11.36 -6.32 4.94
N LEU A 115 11.37 -7.16 3.90
CA LEU A 115 12.60 -7.58 3.22
C LEU A 115 13.33 -6.41 2.57
N SER A 116 12.62 -5.51 1.88
CA SER A 116 13.22 -4.33 1.26
C SER A 116 13.78 -3.35 2.30
N SER A 117 13.08 -3.16 3.42
CA SER A 117 13.58 -2.33 4.52
C SER A 117 14.83 -2.92 5.17
N ASN A 118 14.90 -4.26 5.30
CA ASN A 118 16.05 -4.94 5.87
C ASN A 118 17.27 -4.89 4.92
N SER A 119 17.06 -5.09 3.62
CA SER A 119 18.14 -4.99 2.64
C SER A 119 18.73 -3.58 2.55
N ILE A 120 17.90 -2.53 2.65
CA ILE A 120 18.36 -1.14 2.71
C ILE A 120 19.19 -0.89 3.98
N LYS A 121 18.79 -1.44 5.13
CA LYS A 121 19.57 -1.34 6.37
C LYS A 121 20.93 -2.02 6.27
N ILE A 122 21.00 -3.19 5.63
CA ILE A 122 22.27 -3.89 5.40
C ILE A 122 23.16 -3.08 4.44
N ALA A 123 22.58 -2.56 3.35
CA ALA A 123 23.33 -1.76 2.37
C ALA A 123 23.89 -0.46 2.97
N SER A 124 23.11 0.23 3.81
CA SER A 124 23.59 1.43 4.53
C SER A 124 24.65 1.10 5.58
N GLY A 125 24.49 0.01 6.34
CA GLY A 125 25.50 -0.44 7.31
C GLY A 125 26.82 -0.93 6.67
N LEU A 126 26.78 -1.43 5.42
CA LEU A 126 27.98 -1.76 4.65
C LEU A 126 28.70 -0.53 4.09
N GLY A 127 27.97 0.56 3.82
CA GLY A 127 28.56 1.83 3.36
C GLY A 127 29.44 2.50 4.43
N ASP A 128 29.12 2.30 5.71
CA ASP A 128 29.86 2.85 6.86
C ASP A 128 30.99 1.92 7.35
N ASN A 129 31.11 0.71 6.80
CA ASN A 129 32.12 -0.27 7.21
C ASN A 129 32.99 -0.73 6.02
N PRO A 130 34.14 -0.08 5.75
CA PRO A 130 35.00 -0.42 4.61
C PRO A 130 35.64 -1.82 4.68
N SER A 131 35.39 -2.58 5.75
CA SER A 131 35.95 -3.92 5.99
C SER A 131 35.05 -5.09 5.59
N GLY A 132 33.83 -4.86 5.08
CA GLY A 132 32.99 -5.91 4.50
C GLY A 132 32.46 -6.99 5.48
N THR A 133 32.50 -6.73 6.79
CA THR A 133 32.00 -7.66 7.81
C THR A 133 30.54 -7.38 8.17
N LEU A 134 29.66 -8.38 8.01
CA LEU A 134 28.24 -8.29 8.37
C LEU A 134 28.08 -8.15 9.91
N PRO A 135 27.26 -7.20 10.42
CA PRO A 135 27.03 -7.06 11.85
C PRO A 135 26.25 -8.25 12.44
N GLN A 136 26.69 -8.77 13.58
CA GLN A 136 26.09 -9.93 14.27
C GLN A 136 24.68 -9.70 14.85
N SER A 137 24.13 -8.48 14.77
CA SER A 137 22.80 -8.14 15.30
C SER A 137 21.62 -8.70 14.49
N LEU A 138 21.87 -9.43 13.41
CA LEU A 138 20.87 -9.89 12.46
C LEU A 138 20.08 -11.15 12.90
N ASN A 139 20.51 -11.87 13.93
CA ASN A 139 19.84 -13.09 14.38
C ASN A 139 18.63 -12.86 15.32
N GLY A 140 18.45 -11.65 15.86
CA GLY A 140 17.43 -11.38 16.90
C GLY A 140 16.05 -10.96 16.38
N PHE A 141 15.95 -10.41 15.18
CA PHE A 141 14.71 -9.76 14.73
C PHE A 141 13.68 -10.69 14.08
N PHE A 142 14.09 -11.88 13.63
CA PHE A 142 13.18 -12.86 13.02
C PHE A 142 12.21 -13.50 14.03
N LEU A 143 12.58 -13.54 15.32
CA LEU A 143 11.77 -14.15 16.37
C LEU A 143 10.73 -13.19 16.99
N MET A 144 10.92 -11.88 16.89
CA MET A 144 10.08 -10.92 17.62
C MET A 144 8.72 -10.68 16.96
N TYR A 145 8.56 -10.93 15.64
CA TYR A 145 7.27 -10.76 14.95
C TYR A 145 6.40 -12.01 14.91
N ILE A 146 6.92 -13.18 15.26
CA ILE A 146 6.13 -14.43 15.36
C ILE A 146 5.46 -14.54 16.75
N ILE A 147 5.92 -13.79 17.76
CA ILE A 147 5.45 -13.91 19.15
C ILE A 147 4.30 -12.94 19.49
N ILE A 148 4.00 -11.93 18.65
CA ILE A 148 2.99 -10.90 18.98
C ILE A 148 1.56 -11.29 18.52
N TRP A 149 1.37 -12.40 17.81
CA TRP A 149 0.03 -12.86 17.40
C TRP A 149 -0.15 -14.37 17.55
N GLN A 150 -0.11 -14.84 18.80
CA GLN A 150 -0.77 -16.08 19.24
C GLN A 150 -1.90 -15.75 20.20
#